data_AF-A0A0D2N7B4-F1
#
_entry.id   AF-A0A0D2N7B4-F1
#
_cell.length_a   1.000
_cell.length_b   1.000
_cell.length_c   1.000
_cell.angle_alpha   90.00
_cell.angle_beta   90.00
_cell.angle_gamma   90.00
#
_symmetry.space_group_name_H-M   'P 1'
#
loop_
_entity.id
_entity.type
_entity.pdbx_description
1 polymer ?
#
loop_
_entity_poly.entity_id
_entity_poly.type
_entity_poly.pdbx_seq_one_letter_code
_entity_poly.pdbx_strand_id
1 'polypeptide(L)'
;MEERPGSAPSAPDGLAGQAPPALVPPKPAAVALQQQAGGAPASVIGADSRGSNEDAASAALIALGLPRLAAPPISDSGAAAEAATEAFDGVVRVAEALGLGPEQLGVVCAAVEAATTRDAAACHVFLGITYRRLQIACAAGEAAAARAWMGEMAKRSG
;
A
#
# COMPACT_ATOMS: atom_id res chain seq x y z
N MET A 1 45.77 34.82 12.29
CA MET A 1 46.16 33.99 13.44
C MET A 1 44.89 33.27 13.83
N GLU A 2 44.64 32.01 13.52
CA GLU A 2 45.44 30.78 13.28
C GLU A 2 44.77 30.06 12.07
N GLU A 3 45.39 29.67 10.94
CA GLU A 3 46.42 28.64 10.71
C GLU A 3 46.14 27.34 11.50
N ARG A 4 45.85 26.14 10.99
CA ARG A 4 45.96 25.47 9.68
C ARG A 4 45.21 24.10 9.76
N PRO A 5 45.02 23.39 8.64
CA PRO A 5 44.05 22.30 8.44
C PRO A 5 44.54 20.91 8.90
N GLY A 6 43.62 20.03 9.26
CA GLY A 6 43.88 18.65 9.70
C GLY A 6 43.41 17.60 8.69
N SER A 7 44.38 17.05 7.98
CA SER A 7 44.41 15.89 7.08
C SER A 7 43.44 14.73 7.38
N ALA A 8 42.73 14.27 6.34
CA ALA A 8 42.45 12.84 6.10
C ALA A 8 43.75 12.11 5.67
N PRO A 9 43.83 10.79 5.38
CA PRO A 9 42.86 9.69 5.46
C PRO A 9 43.43 8.44 6.19
N SER A 10 42.62 7.40 6.45
CA SER A 10 43.13 6.01 6.56
C SER A 10 41.98 5.00 6.47
N ALA A 11 41.94 4.31 5.33
CA ALA A 11 41.32 3.00 5.20
C ALA A 11 42.35 1.92 5.55
N PRO A 12 41.92 0.77 6.10
CA PRO A 12 42.63 -0.49 5.87
C PRO A 12 41.85 -1.41 4.92
N ASP A 13 42.56 -1.81 3.87
CA ASP A 13 42.31 -2.98 3.04
C ASP A 13 42.50 -4.25 3.89
N GLY A 14 41.56 -5.20 3.78
CA GLY A 14 41.52 -6.41 4.60
C GLY A 14 40.92 -7.59 3.83
N LEU A 15 41.70 -8.12 2.89
CA LEU A 15 41.53 -9.41 2.22
C LEU A 15 41.67 -10.59 3.21
N ALA A 16 40.59 -11.37 3.38
CA ALA A 16 40.60 -12.82 3.67
C ALA A 16 39.13 -13.27 3.54
N GLY A 17 38.72 -14.10 2.60
CA GLY A 17 39.26 -15.43 2.33
C GLY A 17 38.30 -16.47 2.93
N GLN A 18 37.78 -17.35 2.07
CA GLN A 18 37.19 -18.67 2.37
C GLN A 18 35.67 -18.86 2.14
N ALA A 19 35.33 -19.34 0.93
CA ALA A 19 34.28 -20.35 0.70
C ALA A 19 34.88 -21.74 1.00
N PRO A 20 34.13 -22.75 1.53
CA PRO A 20 33.25 -23.64 0.74
C PRO A 20 32.11 -24.27 1.61
N PRO A 21 31.40 -25.38 1.27
CA PRO A 21 31.28 -26.12 0.01
C PRO A 21 29.84 -26.21 -0.55
N ALA A 22 29.78 -26.56 -1.84
CA ALA A 22 28.59 -27.05 -2.52
C ALA A 22 28.06 -28.34 -1.89
N LEU A 23 26.78 -28.39 -1.59
CA LEU A 23 26.07 -29.62 -1.22
C LEU A 23 25.02 -29.95 -2.31
N VAL A 24 25.45 -30.80 -3.22
CA VAL A 24 24.73 -31.89 -3.91
C VAL A 24 23.28 -31.64 -4.39
N PRO A 25 23.00 -31.63 -5.71
CA PRO A 25 21.65 -31.77 -6.23
C PRO A 25 21.16 -33.23 -6.07
N PRO A 26 19.90 -33.48 -5.63
CA PRO A 26 19.35 -34.82 -5.67
C PRO A 26 19.11 -35.27 -7.12
N LYS A 27 19.60 -36.47 -7.40
CA LYS A 27 19.50 -37.24 -8.64
C LYS A 27 18.02 -37.53 -9.01
N PRO A 28 17.62 -37.47 -10.29
CA PRO A 28 16.26 -37.79 -10.71
C PRO A 28 16.01 -39.29 -10.59
N ALA A 29 15.02 -39.68 -9.77
CA ALA A 29 14.47 -41.02 -9.77
C ALA A 29 13.45 -41.13 -10.90
N ALA A 30 13.68 -42.11 -11.76
CA ALA A 30 12.86 -42.42 -12.91
C ALA A 30 11.65 -43.30 -12.51
N VAL A 31 10.60 -43.18 -13.33
CA VAL A 31 9.55 -44.19 -13.62
C VAL A 31 8.51 -44.48 -12.53
N ALA A 32 7.28 -44.05 -12.78
CA ALA A 32 6.16 -44.97 -13.00
C ALA A 32 4.95 -44.23 -13.61
N LEU A 33 4.62 -44.63 -14.83
CA LEU A 33 3.31 -44.44 -15.45
C LEU A 33 2.27 -45.21 -14.61
N GLN A 34 1.19 -44.56 -14.16
CA GLN A 34 -0.07 -45.24 -13.87
C GLN A 34 -1.23 -44.25 -14.05
N GLN A 35 -1.82 -44.32 -15.24
CA GLN A 35 -3.22 -43.97 -15.45
C GLN A 35 -4.05 -44.91 -14.58
N GLN A 36 -4.92 -44.36 -13.73
CA GLN A 36 -6.14 -45.07 -13.39
C GLN A 36 -7.27 -44.09 -13.13
N ALA A 37 -8.22 -44.12 -14.06
CA ALA A 37 -9.56 -43.58 -13.91
C ALA A 37 -10.25 -44.24 -12.71
N GLY A 38 -11.01 -43.45 -11.94
CA GLY A 38 -11.87 -44.02 -10.90
C GLY A 38 -12.34 -43.01 -9.87
N GLY A 39 -13.45 -42.34 -10.19
CA GLY A 39 -14.51 -42.03 -9.23
C GLY A 39 -14.19 -41.14 -8.02
N ALA A 40 -14.55 -39.87 -8.12
CA ALA A 40 -15.57 -39.23 -7.28
C ALA A 40 -15.62 -37.73 -7.59
N PRO A 41 -16.80 -37.12 -7.81
CA PRO A 41 -16.92 -35.68 -7.70
C PRO A 41 -16.82 -35.34 -6.22
N ALA A 42 -15.60 -35.15 -5.73
CA ALA A 42 -15.42 -34.44 -4.49
C ALA A 42 -15.81 -32.99 -4.78
N SER A 43 -17.09 -32.68 -4.53
CA SER A 43 -17.55 -31.36 -4.13
C SER A 43 -16.65 -30.87 -3.01
N VAL A 44 -15.53 -30.25 -3.37
CA VAL A 44 -14.72 -29.51 -2.41
C VAL A 44 -15.07 -28.05 -2.60
N ILE A 45 -16.11 -27.68 -1.85
CA ILE A 45 -16.13 -26.43 -1.10
C ILE A 45 -16.03 -25.19 -2.01
N GLY A 46 -17.17 -24.80 -2.58
CA GLY A 46 -17.48 -23.39 -2.76
C GLY A 46 -17.65 -22.71 -1.40
N ALA A 47 -16.59 -22.66 -0.59
CA ALA A 47 -16.52 -21.76 0.54
C ALA A 47 -15.86 -20.48 0.06
N ASP A 48 -16.64 -19.41 0.12
CA ASP A 48 -16.18 -18.19 0.72
C ASP A 48 -14.97 -17.52 0.05
N SER A 49 -15.03 -17.35 -1.27
CA SER A 49 -14.17 -16.39 -1.97
C SER A 49 -14.42 -14.95 -1.47
N ARG A 50 -15.54 -14.70 -0.79
CA ARG A 50 -15.91 -13.36 -0.30
C ARG A 50 -15.21 -12.98 1.00
N GLY A 51 -15.17 -13.86 2.00
CA GLY A 51 -14.38 -13.64 3.23
C GLY A 51 -12.89 -13.75 2.98
N SER A 52 -12.44 -14.65 2.08
CA SER A 52 -11.02 -14.72 1.69
C SER A 52 -10.54 -13.43 1.01
N ASN A 53 -11.39 -12.77 0.22
CA ASN A 53 -11.05 -11.50 -0.42
C ASN A 53 -11.08 -10.32 0.58
N GLU A 54 -12.01 -10.35 1.54
CA GLU A 54 -12.09 -9.32 2.57
C GLU A 54 -10.94 -9.40 3.57
N ASP A 55 -10.55 -10.59 4.03
CA ASP A 55 -9.34 -10.80 4.84
C ASP A 55 -8.06 -10.39 4.09
N ALA A 56 -7.96 -10.73 2.79
CA ALA A 56 -6.83 -10.31 1.96
C ALA A 56 -6.77 -8.79 1.79
N ALA A 57 -7.91 -8.12 1.59
CA ALA A 57 -7.99 -6.68 1.53
C ALA A 57 -7.63 -6.04 2.88
N SER A 58 -8.15 -6.55 3.98
CA SER A 58 -7.83 -6.10 5.34
C SER A 58 -6.34 -6.22 5.65
N ALA A 59 -5.72 -7.36 5.32
CA ALA A 59 -4.28 -7.56 5.45
C ALA A 59 -3.47 -6.63 4.54
N ALA A 60 -3.91 -6.41 3.29
CA ALA A 60 -3.28 -5.49 2.35
C ALA A 60 -3.35 -4.03 2.84
N LEU A 61 -4.46 -3.63 3.48
CA LEU A 61 -4.61 -2.29 4.07
C LEU A 61 -3.68 -2.09 5.27
N ILE A 62 -3.52 -3.10 6.12
CA ILE A 62 -2.57 -3.05 7.24
C ILE A 62 -1.14 -2.98 6.70
N ALA A 63 -0.81 -3.83 5.72
CA ALA A 63 0.51 -3.88 5.09
C ALA A 63 0.87 -2.59 4.34
N LEU A 64 -0.13 -1.87 3.82
CA LEU A 64 0.06 -0.57 3.17
C LEU A 64 0.66 0.47 4.11
N GLY A 65 0.36 0.39 5.41
CA GLY A 65 0.96 1.25 6.44
C GLY A 65 0.93 2.72 6.06
N LEU A 66 -0.23 3.24 5.66
CA LEU A 66 -0.35 4.59 5.10
C LEU A 66 0.35 5.62 6.00
N PRO A 67 1.23 6.46 5.43
CA PRO A 67 1.92 7.47 6.21
C PRO A 67 0.91 8.43 6.83
N ARG A 68 1.09 8.72 8.11
CA ARG A 68 0.23 9.65 8.84
C ARG A 68 0.55 11.07 8.38
N LEU A 69 -0.22 11.56 7.42
CA LEU A 69 -0.12 12.95 6.98
C LEU A 69 -0.66 13.88 8.07
N ALA A 70 0.19 14.79 8.53
CA ALA A 70 -0.25 15.90 9.36
C ALA A 70 -1.02 16.90 8.47
N ALA A 71 -2.09 17.48 9.00
CA ALA A 71 -2.77 18.56 8.29
C ALA A 71 -1.83 19.78 8.26
N PRO A 72 -1.39 20.23 7.06
CA PRO A 72 -0.45 21.33 6.96
C PRO A 72 -1.14 22.64 7.37
N PRO A 73 -0.40 23.61 7.93
CA PRO A 73 -0.99 24.89 8.31
C PRO A 73 -1.65 25.56 7.09
N ILE A 74 -2.85 26.13 7.29
CA ILE A 74 -3.66 26.75 6.22
C ILE A 74 -2.88 27.86 5.48
N SER A 75 -1.90 28.47 6.15
CA SER A 75 -1.05 29.53 5.59
C SER A 75 0.06 29.02 4.67
N ASP A 76 0.34 27.71 4.63
CA ASP A 76 1.42 27.13 3.84
C ASP A 76 0.86 26.32 2.65
N SER A 77 0.67 27.02 1.53
CA SER A 77 0.10 26.43 0.32
C SER A 77 1.02 25.38 -0.32
N GLY A 78 2.33 25.46 -0.09
CA GLY A 78 3.29 24.47 -0.58
C GLY A 78 3.13 23.14 0.16
N ALA A 79 3.14 23.18 1.49
CA ALA A 79 2.88 22.00 2.32
C ALA A 79 1.46 21.43 2.10
N ALA A 80 0.47 22.28 1.82
CA ALA A 80 -0.88 21.84 1.45
C ALA A 80 -0.92 21.08 0.12
N ALA A 81 -0.17 21.53 -0.88
CA ALA A 81 -0.09 20.84 -2.17
C ALA A 81 0.63 19.49 -2.05
N GLU A 82 1.79 19.44 -1.36
CA GLU A 82 2.51 18.17 -1.14
C GLU A 82 1.66 17.16 -0.37
N ALA A 83 1.02 17.59 0.73
CA ALA A 83 0.15 16.70 1.49
C ALA A 83 -1.10 16.25 0.71
N ALA A 84 -1.63 17.08 -0.20
CA ALA A 84 -2.71 16.69 -1.09
C ALA A 84 -2.26 15.63 -2.11
N THR A 85 -1.07 15.77 -2.69
CA THR A 85 -0.47 14.76 -3.57
C THR A 85 -0.24 13.44 -2.83
N GLU A 86 0.37 13.48 -1.64
CA GLU A 86 0.57 12.28 -0.83
C GLU A 86 -0.76 11.59 -0.44
N ALA A 87 -1.81 12.38 -0.17
CA ALA A 87 -3.13 11.84 0.10
C ALA A 87 -3.76 11.20 -1.14
N PHE A 88 -3.55 11.78 -2.32
CA PHE A 88 -3.99 11.22 -3.59
C PHE A 88 -3.31 9.86 -3.85
N ASP A 89 -1.98 9.79 -3.74
CA ASP A 89 -1.23 8.53 -3.87
C ASP A 89 -1.65 7.48 -2.84
N GLY A 90 -1.97 7.92 -1.61
CA GLY A 90 -2.52 7.05 -0.58
C GLY A 90 -3.88 6.48 -0.97
N VAL A 91 -4.78 7.30 -1.51
CA VAL A 91 -6.11 6.88 -1.98
C VAL A 91 -6.00 5.88 -3.12
N VAL A 92 -5.11 6.11 -4.10
CA VAL A 92 -4.86 5.17 -5.21
C VAL A 92 -4.44 3.81 -4.68
N ARG A 93 -3.43 3.77 -3.79
CA ARG A 93 -2.94 2.52 -3.22
C ARG A 93 -4.00 1.77 -2.40
N VAL A 94 -4.82 2.50 -1.62
CA VAL A 94 -5.95 1.90 -0.89
C VAL A 94 -6.98 1.33 -1.85
N ALA A 95 -7.31 2.04 -2.93
CA ALA A 95 -8.26 1.56 -3.92
C ALA A 95 -7.76 0.29 -4.61
N GLU A 96 -6.46 0.21 -4.92
CA GLU A 96 -5.81 -1.00 -5.45
C GLU A 96 -5.89 -2.17 -4.45
N ALA A 97 -5.56 -1.94 -3.17
CA ALA A 97 -5.67 -2.95 -2.12
C ALA A 97 -7.11 -3.45 -1.90
N LEU A 98 -8.09 -2.58 -2.13
CA LEU A 98 -9.51 -2.94 -2.06
C LEU A 98 -10.05 -3.60 -3.33
N GLY A 99 -9.26 -3.60 -4.42
CA GLY A 99 -9.63 -4.15 -5.72
C GLY A 99 -10.66 -3.31 -6.49
N LEU A 100 -10.66 -1.99 -6.32
CA LEU A 100 -11.58 -1.10 -7.04
C LEU A 100 -11.27 -1.12 -8.55
N GLY A 101 -12.34 -1.10 -9.35
CA GLY A 101 -12.21 -0.94 -10.81
C GLY A 101 -11.74 0.47 -11.20
N PRO A 102 -11.12 0.63 -12.38
CA PRO A 102 -10.52 1.90 -12.83
C PRO A 102 -11.54 3.05 -12.94
N GLU A 103 -12.80 2.77 -13.28
CA GLU A 103 -13.84 3.80 -13.31
C GLU A 103 -14.16 4.35 -11.92
N GLN A 104 -14.30 3.48 -10.91
CA GLN A 104 -14.53 3.93 -9.53
C GLN A 104 -13.33 4.69 -8.99
N LEU A 105 -12.12 4.23 -9.30
CA LEU A 105 -10.90 4.94 -8.93
C LEU A 105 -10.86 6.36 -9.53
N GLY A 106 -11.18 6.51 -10.82
CA GLY A 106 -11.21 7.82 -11.47
C GLY A 106 -12.18 8.80 -10.82
N VAL A 107 -13.38 8.34 -10.47
CA VAL A 107 -14.40 9.16 -9.79
C VAL A 107 -13.92 9.58 -8.39
N VAL A 108 -13.33 8.67 -7.61
CA VAL A 108 -12.78 9.00 -6.30
C VAL A 108 -11.62 9.99 -6.41
N CYS A 109 -10.69 9.78 -7.35
CA CYS A 109 -9.57 10.66 -7.62
C CYS A 109 -10.03 12.09 -7.95
N ALA A 110 -11.04 12.23 -8.82
CA ALA A 110 -11.64 13.52 -9.14
C ALA A 110 -12.29 14.17 -7.91
N ALA A 111 -12.95 13.39 -7.05
CA ALA A 111 -13.54 13.90 -5.80
C ALA A 111 -12.48 14.38 -4.80
N VAL A 112 -11.34 13.69 -4.70
CA VAL A 112 -10.20 14.08 -3.85
C VAL A 112 -9.54 15.35 -4.39
N GLU A 113 -9.34 15.43 -5.70
CA GLU A 113 -8.82 16.64 -6.35
C GLU A 113 -9.75 17.84 -6.09
N ALA A 114 -11.05 17.68 -6.29
CA ALA A 114 -12.03 18.73 -6.02
C ALA A 114 -12.05 19.16 -4.53
N ALA A 115 -11.84 18.22 -3.61
CA ALA A 115 -11.82 18.51 -2.17
C ALA A 115 -10.53 19.22 -1.72
N THR A 116 -9.42 19.05 -2.44
CA THR A 116 -8.10 19.58 -2.07
C THR A 116 -7.71 20.84 -2.83
N THR A 117 -8.23 21.05 -4.03
CA THR A 117 -7.88 22.20 -4.90
C THR A 117 -8.80 23.41 -4.74
N ARG A 118 -9.93 23.28 -4.04
CA ARG A 118 -10.92 24.37 -3.88
C ARG A 118 -10.34 25.60 -3.17
N ASP A 119 -9.68 25.37 -2.03
CA ASP A 119 -8.98 26.38 -1.23
C ASP A 119 -8.16 25.70 -0.12
N ALA A 120 -7.22 26.43 0.49
CA ALA A 120 -6.33 25.89 1.50
C ALA A 120 -7.06 25.39 2.78
N ALA A 121 -8.19 26.01 3.14
CA ALA A 121 -8.97 25.57 4.30
C ALA A 121 -9.72 24.26 4.00
N ALA A 122 -10.26 24.11 2.79
CA ALA A 122 -10.85 22.85 2.32
C ALA A 122 -9.83 21.72 2.30
N CYS A 123 -8.61 21.97 1.79
CA CYS A 123 -7.51 21.01 1.81
C CYS A 123 -7.16 20.59 3.25
N HIS A 124 -7.01 21.56 4.17
CA HIS A 124 -6.73 21.28 5.57
C HIS A 124 -7.84 20.44 6.24
N VAL A 125 -9.11 20.76 6.00
CA VAL A 125 -10.26 19.99 6.52
C VAL A 125 -10.30 18.58 5.93
N PHE A 126 -10.04 18.45 4.63
CA PHE A 126 -9.98 17.17 3.95
C PHE A 126 -8.89 16.29 4.57
N LEU A 127 -7.65 16.79 4.65
CA LEU A 127 -6.50 16.06 5.19
C LEU A 127 -6.68 15.75 6.69
N GLY A 128 -7.10 16.73 7.47
CA GLY A 128 -7.19 16.62 8.93
C GLY A 128 -8.35 15.75 9.42
N ILE A 129 -9.44 15.67 8.67
CA ILE A 129 -10.66 14.96 9.08
C ILE A 129 -10.96 13.80 8.15
N THR A 130 -11.12 14.07 6.85
CA THR A 130 -11.68 13.10 5.91
C THR A 130 -10.65 12.01 5.56
N TYR A 131 -9.45 12.41 5.18
CA TYR A 131 -8.34 11.49 4.89
C TYR A 131 -7.85 10.78 6.16
N ARG A 132 -7.88 11.46 7.32
CA ARG A 132 -7.53 10.83 8.60
C ARG A 132 -8.46 9.67 8.98
N ARG A 133 -9.75 9.76 8.68
CA ARG A 133 -10.69 8.63 8.88
C ARG A 133 -10.31 7.42 8.02
N LEU A 134 -9.87 7.65 6.78
CA LEU A 134 -9.37 6.59 5.91
C LEU A 134 -8.10 5.96 6.49
N GLN A 135 -7.12 6.76 6.92
CA GLN A 135 -5.90 6.25 7.54
C GLN A 135 -6.20 5.34 8.76
N ILE A 136 -7.13 5.73 9.62
CA ILE A 136 -7.52 4.93 10.78
C ILE A 136 -8.15 3.60 10.34
N ALA A 137 -9.04 3.62 9.34
CA ALA A 137 -9.63 2.40 8.80
C ALA A 137 -8.56 1.48 8.20
N CYS A 138 -7.61 2.02 7.42
CA CYS A 138 -6.54 1.24 6.82
C CYS A 138 -5.61 0.63 7.89
N ALA A 139 -5.22 1.40 8.90
CA ALA A 139 -4.39 0.92 10.00
C ALA A 139 -5.06 -0.17 10.84
N ALA A 140 -6.39 -0.14 10.96
CA ALA A 140 -7.19 -1.17 11.60
C ALA A 140 -7.48 -2.38 10.68
N GLY A 141 -7.15 -2.30 9.40
CA GLY A 141 -7.54 -3.30 8.41
C GLY A 141 -9.05 -3.33 8.11
N GLU A 142 -9.77 -2.26 8.40
CA GLU A 142 -11.23 -2.19 8.24
C GLU A 142 -11.61 -1.96 6.76
N ALA A 143 -11.53 -3.01 5.95
CA ALA A 143 -11.80 -2.96 4.51
C ALA A 143 -13.22 -2.42 4.18
N ALA A 144 -14.22 -2.77 5.00
CA ALA A 144 -15.58 -2.27 4.85
C ALA A 144 -15.67 -0.75 5.05
N ALA A 145 -15.00 -0.21 6.09
CA ALA A 145 -14.96 1.22 6.36
C ALA A 145 -14.22 1.98 5.26
N ALA A 146 -13.11 1.42 4.74
CA ALA A 146 -12.38 2.00 3.63
C ALA A 146 -13.21 2.02 2.33
N ARG A 147 -13.94 0.94 2.00
CA ARG A 147 -14.87 0.91 0.85
C ARG A 147 -16.02 1.89 1.01
N ALA A 148 -16.60 2.01 2.21
CA ALA A 148 -17.66 2.97 2.49
C ALA A 148 -17.16 4.41 2.26
N TRP A 149 -15.94 4.72 2.71
CA TRP A 149 -15.30 6.01 2.47
C TRP A 149 -15.12 6.30 0.98
N MET A 150 -14.61 5.33 0.21
CA MET A 150 -14.47 5.46 -1.26
C MET A 150 -15.82 5.72 -1.93
N GLY A 151 -16.86 5.01 -1.50
CA GLY A 151 -18.24 5.21 -1.99
C GLY A 151 -18.84 6.57 -1.61
N GLU A 152 -18.53 7.11 -0.42
CA GLU A 152 -18.92 8.46 -0.04
C GLU A 152 -18.23 9.53 -0.88
N MET A 153 -16.93 9.36 -1.14
CA MET A 153 -16.18 10.28 -2.01
C MET A 153 -16.71 10.26 -3.44
N ALA A 154 -16.99 9.08 -3.99
CA ALA A 154 -17.52 8.96 -5.34
C ALA A 154 -18.91 9.60 -5.51
N LYS A 155 -19.73 9.63 -4.45
CA LYS A 155 -21.04 10.32 -4.46
C LYS A 155 -20.92 11.84 -4.44
N ARG A 156 -19.78 12.41 -3.98
CA ARG A 156 -19.57 13.86 -3.90
C ARG A 156 -19.13 14.48 -5.22
N SER A 157 -18.66 13.67 -6.16
CA SER A 157 -18.23 14.08 -7.51
C SER A 157 -19.34 14.01 -8.56
N GLY A 158 -20.52 13.48 -8.21
CA GLY A 158 -21.67 13.33 -9.10
C GLY A 158 -22.74 14.39 -8.89
#